data_AF-A0A6P4E661-F1
#
_entry.id   AF-A0A6P4E661-F1
#
_cell.length_a   1.000
_cell.length_b   1.000
_cell.length_c   1.000
_cell.angle_alpha   90.00
_cell.angle_beta   90.00
_cell.angle_gamma   90.00
#
_symmetry.space_group_name_H-M   'P 1'
#
loop_
_entity.id
_entity.type
_entity.pdbx_description
1 polymer ?
#
loop_
_entity_poly.entity_id
_entity_poly.type
_entity_poly.pdbx_seq_one_letter_code
_entity_poly.pdbx_strand_id
1 'polypeptide(L)'
;MGIPEWMLDVDARKTKELHGGACIQMIIHFKGPLAHRLELDMSRLIAAGRLDAPSLFIPGYVNQKRKATISYRTCGVRDTNEKRTKNFRGGFYSTSSAPTEPKPFLLAFVVIGLALRFL
;
A
#
# COMPACT_ATOMS: atom_id res chain seq x y z
N MET A 1 -1.03 7.28 -22.98
CA MET A 1 -1.54 6.36 -24.04
C MET A 1 -2.24 7.10 -25.17
N GLY A 2 -3.17 8.02 -24.92
CA GLY A 2 -3.75 8.84 -26.01
C GLY A 2 -4.62 8.02 -26.95
N ILE A 3 -5.59 7.32 -26.38
CA ILE A 3 -6.54 6.42 -27.06
C ILE A 3 -7.89 7.17 -27.12
N PRO A 4 -8.68 7.03 -28.20
CA PRO A 4 -10.01 7.60 -28.29
C PRO A 4 -11.00 6.94 -27.31
N GLU A 5 -12.00 7.72 -26.92
CA GLU A 5 -13.03 7.33 -25.94
C GLU A 5 -13.86 6.11 -26.39
N TRP A 6 -14.04 5.89 -27.69
CA TRP A 6 -14.78 4.73 -28.19
C TRP A 6 -14.06 3.38 -28.01
N MET A 7 -12.75 3.38 -27.72
CA MET A 7 -11.97 2.15 -27.45
C MET A 7 -11.74 1.86 -25.97
N LEU A 8 -12.05 2.80 -25.08
CA LEU A 8 -11.82 2.67 -23.65
C LEU A 8 -12.95 3.31 -22.87
N ASP A 9 -13.57 2.52 -22.00
CA ASP A 9 -14.69 2.95 -21.18
C ASP A 9 -14.42 2.59 -19.72
N VAL A 10 -14.69 3.51 -18.80
CA VAL A 10 -14.45 3.32 -17.36
C VAL A 10 -15.78 3.14 -16.67
N ASP A 11 -15.94 2.03 -15.94
CA ASP A 11 -17.16 1.76 -15.19
C ASP A 11 -17.20 2.62 -13.92
N ALA A 12 -17.83 3.78 -14.03
CA ALA A 12 -18.03 4.70 -12.92
C ALA A 12 -18.83 4.06 -11.76
N ARG A 13 -19.69 3.08 -12.04
CA ARG A 13 -20.54 2.44 -11.01
C ARG A 13 -19.74 1.51 -10.10
N LYS A 14 -18.60 1.01 -10.59
CA LYS A 14 -17.70 0.10 -9.85
C LYS A 14 -16.44 0.80 -9.35
N THR A 15 -16.32 2.10 -9.60
CA THR A 15 -15.19 2.88 -9.12
C THR A 15 -15.34 3.13 -7.62
N LYS A 16 -14.33 2.78 -6.84
CA LYS A 16 -14.30 2.93 -5.38
C LYS A 16 -13.03 3.62 -4.95
N GLU A 17 -13.17 4.55 -4.02
CA GLU A 17 -12.03 5.11 -3.30
C GLU A 17 -11.67 4.16 -2.16
N LEU A 18 -10.39 3.82 -2.08
CA LEU A 18 -9.81 3.13 -0.94
C LEU A 18 -8.96 4.11 -0.15
N HIS A 19 -8.56 3.69 1.05
CA HIS A 19 -7.40 4.31 1.69
C HIS A 19 -7.57 5.81 1.97
N GLY A 20 -8.79 6.22 2.35
CA GLY A 20 -9.12 7.62 2.61
C GLY A 20 -8.96 8.56 1.41
N GLY A 21 -9.09 8.03 0.19
CA GLY A 21 -8.93 8.80 -1.06
C GLY A 21 -7.51 8.78 -1.62
N ALA A 22 -6.56 8.09 -0.98
CA ALA A 22 -5.20 7.95 -1.50
C ALA A 22 -5.14 6.97 -2.70
N CYS A 23 -6.11 6.07 -2.81
CA CYS A 23 -6.17 5.04 -3.84
C CYS A 23 -7.55 4.96 -4.48
N ILE A 24 -7.56 4.64 -5.77
CA ILE A 24 -8.80 4.48 -6.54
C ILE A 24 -8.75 3.12 -7.20
N GLN A 25 -9.78 2.31 -6.95
CA GLN A 25 -10.04 1.08 -7.67
C GLN A 25 -11.10 1.36 -8.72
N MET A 26 -10.80 1.02 -9.97
CA MET A 26 -11.70 1.22 -11.10
C MET A 26 -11.63 0.01 -12.03
N ILE A 27 -12.72 -0.24 -12.76
CA ILE A 27 -12.77 -1.26 -13.81
C ILE A 27 -12.78 -0.55 -15.15
N ILE A 28 -11.86 -0.94 -16.03
CA ILE A 28 -11.72 -0.38 -17.36
C ILE A 28 -12.10 -1.46 -18.37
N HIS A 29 -12.98 -1.13 -19.30
CA HIS A 29 -13.36 -1.98 -20.41
C HIS A 29 -12.66 -1.52 -21.69
N PHE A 30 -11.88 -2.41 -22.28
CA PHE A 30 -11.26 -2.21 -23.59
C PHE A 30 -12.17 -2.76 -24.68
N LYS A 31 -12.43 -1.97 -25.72
CA LYS A 31 -13.33 -2.31 -26.82
C LYS A 31 -12.57 -2.38 -28.15
N GLY A 32 -12.98 -3.27 -29.05
CA GLY A 32 -12.46 -3.38 -30.42
C GLY A 32 -11.40 -4.47 -30.64
N PRO A 33 -10.91 -4.63 -31.89
CA PRO A 33 -10.03 -5.73 -32.28
C PRO A 33 -8.62 -5.65 -31.66
N LEU A 34 -8.25 -4.48 -31.13
CA LEU A 34 -6.95 -4.23 -30.52
C LEU A 34 -7.00 -4.19 -28.98
N ALA A 35 -8.14 -4.57 -28.37
CA ALA A 35 -8.37 -4.49 -26.93
C ALA A 35 -7.24 -5.14 -26.10
N HIS A 36 -6.80 -6.33 -26.49
CA HIS A 36 -5.73 -7.05 -25.79
C HIS A 36 -4.39 -6.29 -25.78
N ARG A 37 -4.04 -5.62 -26.88
CA ARG A 37 -2.81 -4.81 -26.93
C ARG A 37 -2.93 -3.55 -26.06
N LEU A 38 -4.12 -2.95 -26.00
CA LEU A 38 -4.39 -1.80 -25.13
C LEU A 38 -4.27 -2.18 -23.65
N GLU A 39 -4.75 -3.36 -23.28
CA GLU A 39 -4.63 -3.91 -21.92
C GLU A 39 -3.15 -4.14 -21.53
N LEU A 40 -2.36 -4.74 -22.42
CA LEU A 40 -0.93 -4.94 -22.20
C LEU A 40 -0.18 -3.61 -22.04
N ASP A 41 -0.50 -2.63 -22.89
CA ASP A 41 0.08 -1.29 -22.80
C ASP A 41 -0.31 -0.56 -21.52
N MET A 42 -1.56 -0.68 -21.08
CA MET A 42 -2.00 -0.16 -19.79
C MET A 42 -1.20 -0.80 -18.66
N SER A 43 -1.05 -2.13 -18.69
CA SER A 43 -0.30 -2.88 -17.66
C SER A 43 1.16 -2.42 -17.61
N ARG A 44 1.81 -2.23 -18.76
CA ARG A 44 3.17 -1.67 -18.85
C ARG A 44 3.25 -0.24 -18.36
N LEU A 45 2.29 0.62 -18.74
CA LEU A 45 2.24 2.01 -18.31
C LEU A 45 2.10 2.10 -16.79
N ILE A 46 1.28 1.25 -16.18
CA ILE A 46 1.06 1.23 -14.72
C ILE A 46 2.30 0.70 -13.99
N ALA A 47 2.93 -0.36 -14.51
CA ALA A 47 4.13 -0.93 -13.91
C ALA A 47 5.35 0.01 -14.03
N ALA A 48 5.65 0.50 -15.23
CA ALA A 48 6.81 1.36 -15.48
C ALA A 48 6.57 2.81 -15.07
N GLY A 49 5.33 3.29 -15.13
CA GLY A 49 4.96 4.69 -14.97
C GLY A 49 5.21 5.55 -16.21
N ARG A 50 5.74 4.98 -17.30
CA ARG A 50 6.09 5.70 -18.53
C ARG A 50 5.85 4.83 -19.77
N LEU A 51 5.38 5.47 -20.84
CA LEU A 51 5.21 4.87 -22.15
C LEU A 51 5.57 5.91 -23.22
N ASP A 52 6.69 5.71 -23.90
CA ASP A 52 7.29 6.72 -24.78
C ASP A 52 6.49 6.92 -26.07
N ALA A 53 6.10 5.83 -26.71
CA ALA A 53 5.29 5.85 -27.93
C ALA A 53 3.97 5.08 -27.72
N PRO A 54 2.88 5.45 -28.41
CA PRO A 54 1.72 4.56 -28.50
C PRO A 54 2.13 3.28 -29.24
N SER A 55 1.81 2.10 -28.72
CA SER A 55 2.12 0.84 -29.42
C SER A 55 1.26 0.62 -30.66
N LEU A 56 0.15 1.35 -30.77
CA LEU A 56 -0.84 1.22 -31.82
C LEU A 56 -1.04 2.55 -32.52
N PHE A 57 -0.93 2.49 -33.85
CA PHE A 57 -1.32 3.59 -34.73
C PHE A 57 -2.82 3.45 -35.06
N ILE A 58 -3.58 4.51 -34.80
CA ILE A 58 -5.02 4.56 -35.05
C ILE A 58 -5.24 5.53 -36.21
N PRO A 59 -5.69 5.06 -37.38
CA PRO A 59 -5.89 5.94 -38.53
C PRO A 59 -6.93 7.01 -38.21
N GLY A 60 -6.63 8.27 -38.55
CA GLY A 60 -7.53 9.40 -38.34
C GLY A 60 -7.62 9.91 -36.89
N TYR A 61 -6.88 9.33 -35.94
CA TYR A 61 -6.86 9.80 -34.56
C TYR A 61 -5.44 10.11 -34.09
N VAL A 62 -5.17 11.39 -33.83
CA VAL A 62 -3.88 11.86 -33.30
C VAL A 62 -4.12 12.62 -32.00
N ASN A 63 -3.65 12.05 -30.90
CA ASN A 63 -3.76 12.72 -29.60
C ASN A 63 -2.61 13.72 -29.41
N GLN A 64 -2.89 15.00 -29.68
CA GLN A 64 -1.90 16.09 -29.59
C GLN A 64 -1.47 16.43 -28.15
N LYS A 65 -2.23 15.99 -27.13
CA LYS A 65 -1.97 16.30 -25.70
C LYS A 65 -1.54 15.07 -24.90
N ARG A 66 -0.97 14.07 -25.56
CA ARG A 66 -0.54 12.82 -24.92
C ARG A 66 0.61 13.09 -23.93
N LYS A 67 0.40 12.71 -22.67
CA LYS A 67 1.47 12.60 -21.67
C LYS A 67 2.12 11.21 -21.76
N ALA A 68 3.46 11.17 -21.77
CA ALA A 68 4.24 9.93 -21.80
C ALA A 68 4.34 9.27 -20.42
N THR A 69 4.29 10.07 -19.35
CA THR A 69 4.44 9.63 -17.95
C THR A 69 3.12 9.75 -17.21
N ILE A 70 2.82 8.77 -16.35
CA ILE A 70 1.73 8.85 -15.38
C ILE A 70 2.27 9.21 -14.00
N SER A 71 1.53 10.04 -13.26
CA SER A 71 1.85 10.39 -11.86
C SER A 71 1.37 9.35 -10.86
N TYR A 72 0.52 8.42 -11.30
CA TYR A 72 -0.11 7.41 -10.45
C TYR A 72 0.69 6.10 -10.43
N ARG A 73 0.58 5.36 -9.33
CA ARG A 73 1.23 4.07 -9.11
C ARG A 73 0.20 3.05 -8.63
N THR A 74 0.55 1.77 -8.70
CA THR A 74 -0.27 0.70 -8.12
C THR A 74 -0.34 0.87 -6.61
N CYS A 75 -1.55 0.77 -6.06
CA CYS A 75 -1.74 0.75 -4.63
C CYS A 75 -1.43 -0.64 -4.07
N GLY A 76 -0.74 -0.67 -2.92
CA GLY A 76 -0.52 -1.89 -2.16
C GLY A 76 -1.78 -2.30 -1.39
N VAL A 77 -1.76 -3.49 -0.78
CA VAL A 77 -2.84 -3.99 0.08
C VAL A 77 -3.00 -3.18 1.37
N ARG A 78 -1.96 -2.43 1.77
CA ARG A 78 -1.99 -1.54 2.93
C ARG A 78 -1.55 -0.14 2.56
N ASP A 79 -2.11 0.80 3.29
CA ASP A 79 -1.71 2.19 3.25
C ASP A 79 -0.29 2.37 3.75
N THR A 80 0.56 2.92 2.88
CA THR A 80 1.91 3.34 3.27
C THR A 80 1.90 4.63 4.10
N ASN A 81 0.81 5.41 4.04
CA ASN A 81 0.61 6.63 4.84
C ASN A 81 -0.08 6.37 6.19
N GLU A 82 -0.57 5.15 6.44
CA GLU A 82 -1.02 4.78 7.78
C GLU A 82 0.22 4.70 8.67
N LYS A 83 0.35 5.65 9.61
CA LYS A 83 1.46 5.67 10.58
C LYS A 83 1.50 4.31 11.27
N ARG A 84 2.44 3.47 10.86
CA ARG A 84 2.76 2.22 11.53
C ARG A 84 3.17 2.59 12.94
N THR A 85 2.24 2.52 13.89
CA THR A 85 2.55 2.56 15.32
C THR A 85 3.47 1.38 15.55
N LYS A 86 4.79 1.63 15.52
CA LYS A 86 5.83 0.64 15.75
C LYS A 86 5.72 0.22 17.21
N ASN A 87 4.85 -0.76 17.50
CA ASN A 87 5.06 -1.63 18.65
C ASN A 87 6.22 -2.55 18.28
N PHE A 88 7.43 -2.04 18.49
CA PHE A 88 8.64 -2.84 18.49
C PHE A 88 8.58 -3.78 19.70
N ARG A 89 8.05 -4.98 19.51
CA ARG A 89 8.39 -6.15 20.34
C ARG A 89 9.09 -7.15 19.43
N GLY A 90 10.28 -6.75 18.98
CA GLY A 90 11.22 -7.69 18.38
C GLY A 90 11.66 -8.69 19.45
N GLY A 91 11.28 -9.95 19.27
CA GLY A 91 11.95 -11.06 19.92
C GLY A 91 13.28 -11.30 19.22
N PHE A 92 14.38 -11.14 19.95
CA PHE A 92 15.67 -11.74 19.63
C PHE A 92 16.16 -12.44 20.88
N TYR A 93 16.28 -13.76 20.80
CA TYR A 93 17.04 -14.55 21.75
C TYR A 93 18.52 -14.29 21.47
N SER A 94 19.23 -13.70 22.42
CA SER A 94 20.69 -13.83 22.54
C SER A 94 21.08 -13.56 23.99
N THR A 95 21.47 -14.64 24.64
CA THR A 95 22.02 -14.75 25.98
C THR A 95 23.22 -13.82 26.16
N SER A 96 23.20 -12.95 27.18
CA SER A 96 24.42 -12.53 27.87
C SER A 96 24.06 -12.16 29.31
N SER A 97 24.81 -12.73 30.24
CA SER A 97 24.68 -12.62 31.68
C SER A 97 25.11 -11.24 32.20
N ALA A 98 24.27 -10.61 33.02
CA ALA A 98 24.66 -9.49 33.89
C ALA A 98 23.74 -9.43 35.13
N PRO A 99 24.27 -9.12 36.33
CA PRO A 99 23.66 -9.45 37.61
C PRO A 99 22.46 -8.58 37.97
N THR A 100 21.38 -9.23 38.42
CA THR A 100 20.21 -8.59 39.02
C THR A 100 20.56 -7.92 40.35
N GLU A 101 20.50 -6.60 40.41
CA GLU A 101 20.31 -5.89 41.68
C GLU A 101 18.91 -6.20 42.25
N PRO A 102 18.80 -6.59 43.53
CA PRO A 102 17.51 -6.80 44.17
C PRO A 102 16.88 -5.46 44.57
N LYS A 103 15.73 -5.13 43.96
CA LYS A 103 14.89 -4.00 44.38
C LYS A 103 14.31 -4.27 45.79
N PRO A 104 14.54 -3.39 46.79
CA PRO A 104 14.22 -3.65 48.20
C PRO A 104 12.72 -3.55 48.55
N PHE A 105 11.84 -3.33 47.58
CA PHE A 105 10.42 -3.05 47.86
C PHE A 105 9.56 -4.27 48.21
N LEU A 106 10.06 -5.49 47.93
CA LEU A 106 9.29 -6.72 48.20
C LEU A 106 9.55 -7.33 49.59
N LEU A 107 10.62 -6.95 50.28
CA LEU A 107 10.92 -7.48 51.63
C LEU A 107 10.12 -6.79 52.74
N ALA A 108 9.64 -5.55 52.52
CA ALA A 108 8.88 -4.82 53.53
C ALA A 108 7.50 -5.45 53.81
N PHE A 109 6.84 -6.03 52.82
CA PHE A 109 5.51 -6.62 53.00
C PHE A 109 5.53 -7.96 53.76
N VAL A 110 6.62 -8.72 53.68
CA VAL A 110 6.73 -10.02 54.35
C VAL A 110 6.96 -9.87 55.86
N VAL A 111 7.75 -8.87 56.28
CA VAL A 111 8.04 -8.64 57.70
C VAL A 111 6.82 -8.08 58.45
N ILE A 112 6.06 -7.18 57.82
CA ILE A 112 4.85 -6.61 58.43
C ILE A 112 3.73 -7.66 58.54
N GLY A 113 3.59 -8.53 57.53
CA GLY A 113 2.60 -9.62 57.55
C GLY A 113 2.88 -10.70 58.61
N LEU A 114 4.16 -10.98 58.90
CA LEU A 114 4.55 -11.94 59.94
C LEU A 114 4.43 -11.37 61.36
N ALA A 115 4.69 -10.08 61.56
CA ALA A 115 4.55 -9.42 62.85
C ALA A 115 3.08 -9.34 63.32
N LEU A 116 2.13 -9.17 62.39
CA LEU A 116 0.70 -9.13 62.72
C LEU A 116 0.09 -10.49 63.07
N ARG A 117 0.80 -11.60 62.83
CA ARG A 117 0.34 -12.96 63.19
C ARG A 117 0.84 -13.44 64.56
N PHE A 118 1.66 -12.65 65.25
CA PHE A 118 2.25 -13.00 66.54
C PHE A 118 1.91 -12.00 67.67
N LEU A 119 0.94 -11.09 67.43
CA LEU A 119 0.33 -10.25 68.47
C LEU A 119 -1.11 -10.68 68.72
#